data_AF-A0A0D2LQN1-F1
#
_entry.id   AF-A0A0D2LQN1-F1
#
_cell.length_a   1.000
_cell.length_b   1.000
_cell.length_c   1.000
_cell.angle_alpha   90.00
_cell.angle_beta   90.00
_cell.angle_gamma   90.00
#
_symmetry.space_group_name_H-M   'P 1'
#
loop_
_entity.id
_entity.type
_entity.pdbx_description
1 polymer ?
#
loop_
_entity_poly.entity_id
_entity_poly.type
_entity_poly.pdbx_seq_one_letter_code
_entity_poly.pdbx_strand_id
1 'polypeptide(L)'
;MQVIASIVKHYIEGLVWVMKYYYDGVASWNCSAHDLARLLLRYYPYHYAPFASDLVGLAGMEIVLHQGTPFKPFNQLMGVLPARSSHCLPEPWLFSDPESPILDFYPTDFAVDMNGKRFAWQGVCLLPFIDEERLLEAVAPLEEKLSPEEKYRNSKRTDLLYVHGGAHPLGAVIARLAQELGGLGDEERAAQPGEPLDPEASRCINGRLLLAAGDPKPPVVRAPYSLGDDVTGNAVTVAVYRLPEHKRHECRLMEGTVLEG
;
A
#
# COMPACT_ATOMS: atom_id res chain seq x y z
N MET A 1 30.85 -2.94 -20.97
CA MET A 1 30.44 -1.52 -20.88
C MET A 1 28.92 -1.35 -20.75
N GLN A 2 28.08 -1.99 -21.57
CA GLN A 2 26.61 -1.82 -21.49
C GLN A 2 25.98 -2.30 -20.15
N VAL A 3 26.46 -3.39 -19.55
CA VAL A 3 25.91 -3.91 -18.28
C VAL A 3 26.17 -2.96 -17.11
N ILE A 4 27.39 -2.42 -16.98
CA ILE A 4 27.75 -1.46 -15.92
C ILE A 4 26.90 -0.19 -16.06
N ALA A 5 26.75 0.34 -17.27
CA ALA A 5 25.89 1.48 -17.53
C ALA A 5 24.42 1.21 -17.14
N SER A 6 23.92 -0.01 -17.38
CA SER A 6 22.59 -0.43 -16.93
C SER A 6 22.47 -0.46 -15.41
N ILE A 7 23.43 -1.05 -14.71
CA ILE A 7 23.45 -1.11 -13.24
C ILE A 7 23.45 0.31 -12.65
N VAL A 8 24.32 1.18 -13.15
CA VAL A 8 24.42 2.58 -12.72
C VAL A 8 23.10 3.30 -12.95
N LYS A 9 22.47 3.13 -14.13
CA LYS A 9 21.17 3.73 -14.42
C LYS A 9 20.10 3.32 -13.40
N HIS A 10 19.90 2.02 -13.19
CA HIS A 10 18.89 1.54 -12.24
C HIS A 10 19.19 1.95 -10.80
N TYR A 11 20.47 2.06 -10.44
CA TYR A 11 20.88 2.54 -9.11
C TYR A 11 20.47 4.00 -8.89
N ILE A 12 20.74 4.87 -9.87
CA ILE A 12 20.38 6.29 -9.80
C ILE A 12 18.85 6.47 -9.85
N GLU A 13 18.15 5.71 -10.69
CA GLU A 13 16.67 5.68 -10.70
C GLU A 13 16.11 5.31 -9.32
N GLY A 14 16.68 4.29 -8.67
CA GLY A 14 16.34 3.90 -7.30
C GLY A 14 16.55 5.02 -6.28
N LEU A 15 17.67 5.75 -6.36
CA LEU A 15 17.92 6.90 -5.47
C LEU A 15 16.88 8.02 -5.67
N VAL A 16 16.54 8.34 -6.92
CA VAL A 16 15.51 9.35 -7.22
C VAL A 16 14.15 8.88 -6.75
N TRP A 17 13.81 7.60 -6.91
CA TRP A 17 12.58 7.01 -6.39
C TRP A 17 12.51 7.11 -4.87
N VAL A 18 13.59 6.77 -4.15
CA VAL A 18 13.66 6.91 -2.68
C VAL A 18 13.49 8.36 -2.27
N MET A 19 14.18 9.31 -2.92
CA MET A 19 14.00 10.73 -2.60
C MET A 19 12.53 11.16 -2.76
N LYS A 20 11.90 10.84 -3.90
CA LYS A 20 10.49 11.19 -4.09
C LYS A 20 9.57 10.51 -3.08
N TYR A 21 9.84 9.24 -2.74
CA TYR A 21 9.07 8.50 -1.73
C TYR A 21 8.98 9.26 -0.40
N TYR A 22 10.09 9.86 0.06
CA TYR A 22 10.12 10.61 1.31
C TYR A 22 9.47 11.99 1.24
N TYR A 23 9.57 12.69 0.09
CA TYR A 23 9.12 14.08 -0.02
C TYR A 23 7.73 14.23 -0.65
N ASP A 24 7.45 13.54 -1.75
CA ASP A 24 6.20 13.68 -2.54
C ASP A 24 5.32 12.42 -2.47
N GLY A 25 5.70 11.43 -1.65
CA GLY A 25 5.02 10.14 -1.55
C GLY A 25 5.41 9.15 -2.66
N VAL A 26 4.68 8.04 -2.78
CA VAL A 26 5.05 6.93 -3.68
C VAL A 26 5.00 7.37 -5.14
N ALA A 27 6.18 7.59 -5.72
CA ALA A 27 6.32 8.06 -7.10
C ALA A 27 6.02 6.99 -8.16
N SER A 28 6.03 5.71 -7.78
CA SER A 28 5.74 4.60 -8.66
C SER A 28 5.37 3.36 -7.86
N TRP A 29 4.23 2.79 -8.19
CA TRP A 29 3.88 1.40 -7.88
C TRP A 29 4.10 0.55 -9.12
N ASN A 30 4.30 -0.75 -8.94
CA ASN A 30 4.74 -1.66 -10.01
C ASN A 30 3.65 -2.00 -11.05
N CYS A 31 2.36 -1.93 -10.68
CA CYS A 31 1.30 -2.38 -11.58
C CYS A 31 0.92 -1.32 -12.61
N SER A 32 1.25 -1.54 -13.87
CA SER A 32 0.59 -0.89 -15.00
C SER A 32 0.28 -1.93 -16.08
N ALA A 33 -0.96 -2.38 -16.13
CA ALA A 33 -1.49 -3.07 -17.30
C ALA A 33 -1.50 -2.07 -18.47
N HIS A 34 -0.62 -2.27 -19.46
CA HIS A 34 -0.88 -2.11 -20.91
C HIS A 34 0.29 -1.66 -21.81
N ASP A 35 1.49 -1.35 -21.32
CA ASP A 35 2.57 -0.88 -22.22
C ASP A 35 3.85 -1.75 -22.17
N LEU A 36 3.95 -2.65 -23.15
CA LEU A 36 5.13 -3.51 -23.46
C LEU A 36 6.45 -2.74 -23.71
N ALA A 37 6.41 -1.40 -23.79
CA ALA A 37 7.57 -0.56 -24.10
C ALA A 37 8.18 0.18 -22.89
N ARG A 38 7.61 0.06 -21.68
CA ARG A 38 7.96 0.94 -20.54
C ARG A 38 8.47 0.20 -19.31
N LEU A 39 9.49 -0.63 -19.53
CA LEU A 39 10.16 -1.52 -18.56
C LEU A 39 10.93 -0.83 -17.42
N LEU A 40 10.78 0.49 -17.22
CA LEU A 40 11.59 1.27 -16.29
C LEU A 40 10.73 1.83 -15.16
N LEU A 41 10.17 0.93 -14.36
CA LEU A 41 10.23 1.00 -12.89
C LEU A 41 9.55 -0.25 -12.33
N ARG A 42 10.32 -1.19 -11.78
CA ARG A 42 9.75 -2.29 -10.99
C ARG A 42 10.46 -2.44 -9.66
N TYR A 43 11.79 -2.35 -9.66
CA TYR A 43 12.67 -2.49 -8.50
C TYR A 43 14.11 -2.32 -9.01
N TYR A 44 15.10 -2.30 -8.12
CA TYR A 44 16.50 -2.41 -8.53
C TYR A 44 16.81 -3.88 -8.88
N PRO A 45 17.04 -4.24 -10.17
CA PRO A 45 17.01 -5.64 -10.63
C PRO A 45 18.38 -6.34 -10.47
N TYR A 46 19.14 -5.95 -9.47
CA TYR A 46 20.45 -6.50 -9.16
C TYR A 46 20.58 -6.69 -7.66
N HIS A 47 21.28 -7.73 -7.22
CA HIS A 47 21.52 -7.97 -5.79
C HIS A 47 22.63 -7.08 -5.20
N TYR A 48 23.44 -6.44 -6.05
CA TYR A 48 24.62 -5.66 -5.65
C TYR A 48 24.60 -4.26 -6.25
N ALA A 49 25.12 -3.28 -5.52
CA ALA A 49 25.31 -1.91 -5.98
C ALA A 49 26.53 -1.79 -6.94
N PRO A 50 26.54 -0.79 -7.85
CA PRO A 50 27.74 -0.46 -8.62
C PRO A 50 28.84 0.13 -7.72
N PHE A 51 30.08 0.18 -8.22
CA PHE A 51 31.13 0.93 -7.55
C PHE A 51 30.91 2.44 -7.73
N ALA A 52 31.33 3.23 -6.73
CA ALA A 52 31.25 4.68 -6.81
C ALA A 52 32.06 5.26 -7.99
N SER A 53 33.16 4.61 -8.38
CA SER A 53 33.96 4.99 -9.55
C SER A 53 33.20 4.87 -10.87
N ASP A 54 32.16 4.04 -10.93
CA ASP A 54 31.34 3.84 -12.13
C ASP A 54 30.22 4.87 -12.27
N LEU A 55 29.98 5.68 -11.23
CA LEU A 55 28.93 6.72 -11.19
C LEU A 55 29.37 7.99 -11.92
N VAL A 56 29.70 7.86 -13.20
CA VAL A 56 30.13 8.96 -14.08
C VAL A 56 29.06 9.30 -15.12
N GLY A 57 29.04 10.56 -15.58
CA GLY A 57 28.14 10.98 -16.68
C GLY A 57 26.66 11.11 -16.31
N LEU A 58 26.34 11.35 -15.03
CA LEU A 58 24.96 11.33 -14.53
C LEU A 58 24.09 12.51 -15.01
N ALA A 59 24.68 13.65 -15.35
CA ALA A 59 23.95 14.88 -15.65
C ALA A 59 23.03 14.80 -16.89
N GLY A 60 23.32 13.89 -17.82
CA GLY A 60 22.51 13.66 -19.03
C GLY A 60 21.48 12.53 -18.89
N MET A 61 21.35 11.93 -17.70
CA MET A 61 20.46 10.79 -17.49
C MET A 61 19.02 11.26 -17.31
N GLU A 62 18.16 10.92 -18.26
CA GLU A 62 16.73 11.14 -18.13
C GLU A 62 16.10 10.03 -17.28
N ILE A 63 15.46 10.42 -16.18
CA ILE A 63 14.78 9.51 -15.24
C ILE A 63 13.30 9.80 -15.29
N VAL A 64 12.55 8.87 -15.88
CA VAL A 64 11.10 8.93 -15.97
C VAL A 64 10.53 7.90 -15.00
N LEU A 65 9.76 8.35 -14.01
CA LEU A 65 9.06 7.48 -13.07
C LEU A 65 7.58 7.44 -13.45
N HIS A 66 7.03 6.25 -13.60
CA HIS A 66 5.62 6.05 -13.93
C HIS A 66 4.83 5.59 -12.71
N GLN A 67 3.74 6.27 -12.42
CA GLN A 67 2.86 5.90 -11.31
C GLN A 67 1.96 4.72 -11.72
N GLY A 68 2.29 3.51 -11.27
CA GLY A 68 1.36 2.37 -11.34
C GLY A 68 0.37 2.33 -10.19
N THR A 69 -0.25 1.17 -9.98
CA THR A 69 -1.16 0.86 -8.88
C THR A 69 -0.55 -0.13 -7.89
N PRO A 70 -0.91 -0.10 -6.60
CA PRO A 70 -0.46 -1.09 -5.63
C PRO A 70 -1.04 -2.47 -5.97
N PHE A 71 -0.27 -3.52 -5.69
CA PHE A 71 -0.79 -4.89 -5.74
C PHE A 71 -2.00 -5.05 -4.82
N LYS A 72 -2.91 -5.93 -5.22
CA LYS A 72 -3.92 -6.45 -4.30
C LYS A 72 -3.22 -7.24 -3.17
N PRO A 73 -3.80 -7.29 -1.95
CA PRO A 73 -3.18 -7.95 -0.81
C PRO A 73 -2.67 -9.37 -1.10
N PHE A 74 -3.44 -10.20 -1.82
CA PHE A 74 -3.02 -11.57 -2.11
C PHE A 74 -1.92 -11.64 -3.18
N ASN A 75 -1.94 -10.75 -4.18
CA ASN A 75 -0.87 -10.66 -5.17
C ASN A 75 0.45 -10.25 -4.50
N GLN A 76 0.39 -9.34 -3.53
CA GLN A 76 1.55 -8.99 -2.71
C GLN A 76 2.04 -10.17 -1.86
N LEU A 77 1.13 -10.93 -1.23
CA LEU A 77 1.52 -12.11 -0.46
C LEU A 77 2.21 -13.16 -1.34
N MET A 78 1.72 -13.39 -2.56
CA MET A 78 2.41 -14.25 -3.53
C MET A 78 3.79 -13.68 -3.93
N GLY A 79 3.90 -12.36 -4.02
CA GLY A 79 5.17 -11.68 -4.31
C GLY A 79 6.21 -11.71 -3.18
N VAL A 80 5.83 -12.12 -1.95
CA VAL A 80 6.67 -11.97 -0.75
C VAL A 80 6.86 -13.27 0.02
N LEU A 81 5.82 -14.11 0.10
CA LEU A 81 5.83 -15.29 0.96
C LEU A 81 6.62 -16.44 0.32
N PRO A 82 7.41 -17.18 1.10
CA PRO A 82 7.93 -18.47 0.67
C PRO A 82 6.82 -19.52 0.68
N ALA A 83 7.02 -20.62 -0.05
CA ALA A 83 6.06 -21.73 -0.12
C ALA A 83 5.65 -22.31 1.25
N ARG A 84 6.53 -22.25 2.25
CA ARG A 84 6.26 -22.71 3.63
C ARG A 84 5.17 -21.89 4.34
N SER A 85 4.90 -20.68 3.87
CA SER A 85 3.88 -19.78 4.42
C SER A 85 2.59 -19.77 3.59
N SER A 86 2.36 -20.81 2.78
CA SER A 86 1.16 -20.94 1.94
C SER A 86 -0.16 -20.85 2.73
N HIS A 87 -0.17 -21.28 3.99
CA HIS A 87 -1.32 -21.20 4.90
C HIS A 87 -1.85 -19.77 5.15
N CYS A 88 -1.08 -18.72 4.82
CA CYS A 88 -1.54 -17.34 4.89
C CYS A 88 -2.50 -16.95 3.75
N LEU A 89 -2.66 -17.82 2.75
CA LEU A 89 -3.43 -17.59 1.53
C LEU A 89 -4.54 -18.67 1.41
N PRO A 90 -5.74 -18.32 0.89
CA PRO A 90 -6.90 -19.24 0.85
C PRO A 90 -6.83 -20.33 -0.24
N GLU A 91 -6.68 -21.61 0.09
CA GLU A 91 -6.56 -22.73 -0.88
C GLU A 91 -7.43 -22.61 -2.16
N PRO A 92 -6.93 -22.98 -3.36
CA PRO A 92 -5.65 -23.62 -3.66
C PRO A 92 -4.63 -22.66 -4.30
N TRP A 93 -3.45 -22.48 -3.69
CA TRP A 93 -2.40 -21.59 -4.23
C TRP A 93 -1.21 -22.35 -4.83
N LEU A 94 -0.57 -21.67 -5.79
CA LEU A 94 0.42 -22.20 -6.73
C LEU A 94 1.85 -22.36 -6.19
N PHE A 95 2.05 -22.34 -4.86
CA PHE A 95 3.37 -22.38 -4.24
C PHE A 95 4.10 -23.72 -4.37
N SER A 96 3.36 -24.81 -4.54
CA SER A 96 3.90 -26.17 -4.43
C SER A 96 3.33 -27.14 -5.45
N ASP A 97 2.49 -26.65 -6.36
CA ASP A 97 2.01 -27.43 -7.49
C ASP A 97 3.14 -27.57 -8.52
N PRO A 98 3.59 -28.80 -8.84
CA PRO A 98 4.60 -29.03 -9.88
C PRO A 98 4.23 -28.46 -11.25
N GLU A 99 2.93 -28.34 -11.55
CA GLU A 99 2.41 -27.80 -12.81
C GLU A 99 2.22 -26.27 -12.77
N SER A 100 2.61 -25.62 -11.66
CA SER A 100 2.50 -24.18 -11.52
C SER A 100 3.42 -23.44 -12.51
N PRO A 101 2.89 -22.49 -13.31
CA PRO A 101 3.69 -21.72 -14.26
C PRO A 101 4.64 -20.72 -13.59
N ILE A 102 4.61 -20.61 -12.27
CA ILE A 102 5.41 -19.67 -11.45
C ILE A 102 6.18 -20.39 -10.34
N LEU A 103 6.33 -21.71 -10.42
CA LEU A 103 7.02 -22.52 -9.41
C LEU A 103 8.49 -22.10 -9.23
N ASP A 104 9.13 -21.60 -10.29
CA ASP A 104 10.50 -21.09 -10.31
C ASP A 104 10.72 -19.88 -9.38
N PHE A 105 9.65 -19.19 -8.97
CA PHE A 105 9.74 -18.07 -8.02
C PHE A 105 9.92 -18.54 -6.57
N TYR A 106 9.63 -19.81 -6.26
CA TYR A 106 9.58 -20.33 -4.90
C TYR A 106 10.58 -21.46 -4.66
N PRO A 107 11.89 -21.21 -4.76
CA PRO A 107 12.89 -22.23 -4.49
C PRO A 107 12.81 -22.69 -3.02
N THR A 108 12.98 -23.99 -2.80
CA THR A 108 12.99 -24.57 -1.45
C THR A 108 14.26 -24.25 -0.67
N ASP A 109 15.35 -23.97 -1.38
CA ASP A 109 16.64 -23.56 -0.84
C ASP A 109 17.29 -22.50 -1.74
N PHE A 110 18.10 -21.60 -1.18
CA PHE A 110 18.76 -20.53 -1.91
C PHE A 110 20.12 -20.17 -1.31
N ALA A 111 21.03 -19.69 -2.15
CA ALA A 111 22.35 -19.28 -1.69
C ALA A 111 22.31 -17.93 -0.96
N VAL A 112 23.08 -17.82 0.12
CA VAL A 112 23.35 -16.56 0.82
C VAL A 112 24.81 -16.20 0.63
N ASP A 113 25.07 -15.12 -0.10
CA ASP A 113 26.42 -14.58 -0.25
C ASP A 113 26.75 -13.69 0.95
N MET A 114 27.76 -14.09 1.73
CA MET A 114 28.19 -13.32 2.89
C MET A 114 28.80 -11.97 2.51
N ASN A 115 29.35 -11.80 1.30
CA ASN A 115 29.94 -10.55 0.81
C ASN A 115 30.83 -9.84 1.86
N GLY A 116 31.72 -10.61 2.50
CA GLY A 116 32.63 -10.13 3.54
C GLY A 116 32.00 -9.83 4.91
N LYS A 117 30.72 -10.13 5.12
CA LYS A 117 30.02 -9.96 6.39
C LYS A 117 30.21 -11.15 7.32
N ARG A 118 29.97 -10.91 8.63
CA ARG A 118 30.21 -11.89 9.69
C ARG A 118 29.04 -12.84 9.92
N PHE A 119 27.81 -12.35 9.77
CA PHE A 119 26.61 -13.12 10.10
C PHE A 119 25.68 -13.26 8.90
N ALA A 120 25.01 -14.41 8.78
CA ALA A 120 24.20 -14.76 7.60
C ALA A 120 23.06 -13.75 7.33
N TRP A 121 22.48 -13.15 8.38
CA TRP A 121 21.44 -12.11 8.24
C TRP A 121 21.95 -10.79 7.66
N GLN A 122 23.28 -10.62 7.54
CA GLN A 122 23.92 -9.51 6.83
C GLN A 122 24.26 -9.87 5.38
N GLY A 123 24.18 -11.15 5.03
CA GLY A 123 24.45 -11.64 3.69
C GLY A 123 23.33 -11.31 2.71
N VAL A 124 23.64 -11.49 1.43
CA VAL A 124 22.73 -11.23 0.32
C VAL A 124 22.04 -12.54 -0.07
N CYS A 125 20.72 -12.59 0.08
CA CYS A 125 19.92 -13.73 -0.37
C CYS A 125 19.79 -13.70 -1.90
N LEU A 126 20.37 -14.70 -2.57
CA LEU A 126 20.34 -14.81 -4.03
C LEU A 126 19.05 -15.48 -4.49
N LEU A 127 17.93 -14.76 -4.33
CA LEU A 127 16.62 -15.17 -4.80
C LEU A 127 16.37 -14.69 -6.25
N PRO A 128 15.61 -15.44 -7.06
CA PRO A 128 15.14 -14.95 -8.35
C PRO A 128 14.19 -13.77 -8.15
N PHE A 129 14.25 -12.80 -9.05
CA PHE A 129 13.25 -11.72 -9.07
C PHE A 129 11.96 -12.22 -9.70
N ILE A 130 10.83 -11.85 -9.11
CA ILE A 130 9.51 -12.23 -9.60
C ILE A 130 9.16 -11.43 -10.85
N ASP A 131 8.69 -12.14 -11.88
CA ASP A 131 8.03 -11.53 -13.02
C ASP A 131 6.56 -11.26 -12.69
N GLU A 132 6.24 -9.99 -12.52
CA GLU A 132 4.90 -9.52 -12.18
C GLU A 132 3.83 -9.94 -13.18
N GLU A 133 4.12 -9.92 -14.49
CA GLU A 133 3.10 -10.26 -15.50
C GLU A 133 2.75 -11.74 -15.39
N ARG A 134 3.76 -12.60 -15.32
CA ARG A 134 3.59 -14.04 -15.09
C ARG A 134 2.84 -14.31 -13.78
N LEU A 135 3.13 -13.56 -12.72
CA LEU A 135 2.45 -13.70 -11.43
C LEU A 135 0.97 -13.33 -11.54
N LEU A 136 0.65 -12.18 -12.12
CA LEU A 136 -0.73 -11.70 -12.25
C LEU A 136 -1.56 -12.60 -13.18
N GLU A 137 -0.98 -13.06 -14.29
CA GLU A 137 -1.62 -14.02 -15.21
C GLU A 137 -1.94 -15.34 -14.51
N ALA A 138 -1.01 -15.86 -13.71
CA ALA A 138 -1.19 -17.11 -12.98
C ALA A 138 -2.26 -17.00 -11.86
N VAL A 139 -2.36 -15.84 -11.21
CA VAL A 139 -3.28 -15.62 -10.08
C VAL A 139 -4.69 -15.20 -10.52
N ALA A 140 -4.85 -14.58 -11.69
CA ALA A 140 -6.16 -14.09 -12.17
C ALA A 140 -7.29 -15.15 -12.14
N PRO A 141 -7.09 -16.41 -12.59
CA PRO A 141 -8.12 -17.46 -12.51
C PRO A 141 -8.48 -17.88 -11.07
N LEU A 142 -7.58 -17.64 -10.11
CA LEU A 142 -7.80 -17.95 -8.69
C LEU A 142 -8.61 -16.85 -8.02
N GLU A 143 -8.40 -15.59 -8.39
CA GLU A 143 -9.15 -14.45 -7.84
C GLU A 143 -10.66 -14.58 -8.08
N GLU A 144 -11.06 -15.16 -9.20
CA GLU A 144 -12.48 -15.40 -9.52
C GLU A 144 -13.14 -16.39 -8.56
N LYS A 145 -12.38 -17.37 -8.07
CA LYS A 145 -12.84 -18.44 -7.18
C LYS A 145 -12.90 -18.02 -5.71
N LEU A 146 -12.39 -16.84 -5.36
CA LEU A 146 -12.42 -16.32 -4.00
C LEU A 146 -13.86 -16.19 -3.51
N SER A 147 -14.08 -16.59 -2.26
CA SER A 147 -15.31 -16.34 -1.54
C SER A 147 -15.55 -14.83 -1.34
N PRO A 148 -16.78 -14.39 -1.03
CA PRO A 148 -17.06 -12.98 -0.76
C PRO A 148 -16.20 -12.38 0.35
N GLU A 149 -15.89 -13.16 1.40
CA GLU A 149 -15.01 -12.73 2.51
C GLU A 149 -13.57 -12.52 2.03
N GLU A 150 -13.07 -13.41 1.20
CA GLU A 150 -11.71 -13.33 0.66
C GLU A 150 -11.59 -12.19 -0.35
N LYS A 151 -12.60 -11.98 -1.20
CA LYS A 151 -12.67 -10.81 -2.10
C LYS A 151 -12.66 -9.50 -1.30
N TYR A 152 -13.37 -9.46 -0.18
CA TYR A 152 -13.36 -8.32 0.73
C TYR A 152 -11.98 -8.07 1.34
N ARG A 153 -11.25 -9.11 1.76
CA ARG A 153 -9.86 -9.01 2.23
C ARG A 153 -8.86 -8.65 1.14
N ASN A 154 -9.12 -9.04 -0.10
CA ASN A 154 -8.28 -8.75 -1.27
C ASN A 154 -8.60 -7.40 -1.93
N SER A 155 -9.34 -6.53 -1.25
CA SER A 155 -9.76 -5.21 -1.75
C SER A 155 -9.06 -4.05 -1.03
N LYS A 156 -8.97 -2.90 -1.69
CA LYS A 156 -8.50 -1.67 -1.06
C LYS A 156 -9.51 -1.20 -0.01
N ARG A 157 -9.00 -0.84 1.17
CA ARG A 157 -9.79 -0.40 2.32
C ARG A 157 -9.75 1.12 2.47
N THR A 158 -10.70 1.66 3.22
CA THR A 158 -10.80 3.08 3.54
C THR A 158 -10.35 3.35 4.96
N ASP A 159 -9.84 4.57 5.19
CA ASP A 159 -9.50 5.04 6.52
C ASP A 159 -10.79 5.40 7.29
N LEU A 160 -10.82 5.08 8.58
CA LEU A 160 -11.96 5.34 9.46
C LEU A 160 -11.58 6.37 10.51
N LEU A 161 -12.48 7.32 10.75
CA LEU A 161 -12.39 8.30 11.82
C LEU A 161 -13.45 7.99 12.88
N TYR A 162 -13.02 7.89 14.13
CA TYR A 162 -13.88 7.64 15.29
C TYR A 162 -13.92 8.89 16.16
N VAL A 163 -15.12 9.35 16.51
CA VAL A 163 -15.31 10.52 17.38
C VAL A 163 -16.44 10.28 18.38
N HIS A 164 -16.37 10.91 19.55
CA HIS A 164 -17.47 10.86 20.51
C HIS A 164 -18.68 11.63 19.97
N GLY A 165 -19.79 10.93 19.73
CA GLY A 165 -20.95 11.46 19.00
C GLY A 165 -21.64 12.66 19.65
N GLY A 166 -21.56 12.79 20.98
CA GLY A 166 -22.19 13.91 21.71
C GLY A 166 -21.22 14.98 22.23
N ALA A 167 -19.91 14.77 22.14
CA ALA A 167 -18.91 15.65 22.76
C ALA A 167 -17.96 16.27 21.73
N HIS A 168 -17.80 15.62 20.57
CA HIS A 168 -17.02 16.15 19.47
C HIS A 168 -17.96 16.81 18.45
N PRO A 169 -17.67 18.03 17.95
CA PRO A 169 -18.51 18.72 16.95
C PRO A 169 -18.80 17.86 15.71
N LEU A 170 -17.81 17.11 15.23
CA LEU A 170 -17.97 16.17 14.11
C LEU A 170 -19.01 15.07 14.37
N GLY A 171 -19.37 14.78 15.62
CA GLY A 171 -20.44 13.83 15.94
C GLY A 171 -21.79 14.28 15.36
N ALA A 172 -22.08 15.58 15.39
CA ALA A 172 -23.30 16.15 14.82
C ALA A 172 -23.29 16.08 13.28
N VAL A 173 -22.12 16.31 12.67
CA VAL A 173 -21.92 16.20 11.21
C VAL A 173 -22.19 14.77 10.73
N ILE A 174 -21.63 13.77 11.42
CA ILE A 174 -21.82 12.35 11.07
C ILE A 174 -23.28 11.94 11.26
N ALA A 175 -23.94 12.41 12.33
CA ALA A 175 -25.36 12.16 12.55
C ALA A 175 -26.24 12.75 11.43
N ARG A 176 -25.93 13.96 10.94
CA ARG A 176 -26.61 14.56 9.79
C ARG A 176 -26.39 13.73 8.52
N LEU A 177 -25.13 13.35 8.22
CA LEU A 177 -24.82 12.50 7.07
C LEU A 177 -25.57 11.16 7.14
N ALA A 178 -25.72 10.58 8.33
CA ALA A 178 -26.51 9.37 8.52
C ALA A 178 -28.00 9.56 8.24
N GLN A 179 -28.57 10.73 8.55
CA GLN A 179 -29.97 11.06 8.24
C GLN A 179 -30.18 11.27 6.73
N GLU A 180 -29.24 11.94 6.06
CA GLU A 180 -29.34 12.30 4.64
C GLU A 180 -29.02 11.12 3.72
N LEU A 181 -28.00 10.32 4.05
CA LEU A 181 -27.44 9.29 3.18
C LEU A 181 -27.66 7.86 3.70
N GLY A 182 -28.32 7.69 4.85
CA GLY A 182 -28.59 6.38 5.44
C GLY A 182 -29.49 5.48 4.59
N GLY A 183 -30.30 6.05 3.69
CA GLY A 183 -31.12 5.28 2.75
C GLY A 183 -30.35 4.71 1.56
N LEU A 184 -29.12 5.16 1.30
CA LEU A 184 -28.29 4.70 0.19
C LEU A 184 -27.58 3.38 0.52
N GLY A 185 -27.30 2.57 -0.50
CA GLY A 185 -26.46 1.38 -0.37
C GLY A 185 -25.00 1.73 -0.09
N ASP A 186 -24.23 0.80 0.47
CA ASP A 186 -22.83 1.04 0.87
C ASP A 186 -21.93 1.48 -0.30
N GLU A 187 -22.16 0.94 -1.51
CA GLU A 187 -21.41 1.33 -2.71
C GLU A 187 -21.73 2.78 -3.14
N GLU A 188 -23.00 3.17 -3.06
CA GLU A 188 -23.45 4.53 -3.38
C GLU A 188 -22.92 5.56 -2.37
N ARG A 189 -22.85 5.16 -1.08
CA ARG A 189 -22.22 5.96 -0.02
C ARG A 189 -20.73 6.14 -0.28
N ALA A 190 -20.03 5.07 -0.66
CA ALA A 190 -18.60 5.10 -0.98
C ALA A 190 -18.28 5.95 -2.22
N ALA A 191 -19.20 6.01 -3.19
CA ALA A 191 -19.07 6.81 -4.40
C ALA A 191 -19.28 8.32 -4.17
N GLN A 192 -19.75 8.75 -3.00
CA GLN A 192 -19.93 10.16 -2.70
C GLN A 192 -18.61 10.95 -2.72
N PRO A 193 -18.63 12.24 -3.08
CA PRO A 193 -17.44 13.09 -3.04
C PRO A 193 -16.93 13.32 -1.60
N GLY A 194 -17.81 13.16 -0.61
CA GLY A 194 -17.56 13.45 0.79
C GLY A 194 -17.63 14.94 1.13
N GLU A 195 -17.95 15.24 2.37
CA GLU A 195 -18.08 16.59 2.90
C GLU A 195 -16.73 17.11 3.39
N PRO A 196 -16.29 18.31 2.99
CA PRO A 196 -15.05 18.88 3.51
C PRO A 196 -15.15 19.12 5.02
N LEU A 197 -14.10 18.76 5.75
CA LEU A 197 -13.99 19.05 7.17
C LEU A 197 -13.81 20.56 7.40
N ASP A 198 -14.59 21.11 8.32
CA ASP A 198 -14.34 22.43 8.90
C ASP A 198 -13.18 22.33 9.91
N PRO A 199 -12.04 23.00 9.68
CA PRO A 199 -10.89 22.98 10.56
C PRO A 199 -11.18 23.43 12.00
N GLU A 200 -12.14 24.33 12.22
CA GLU A 200 -12.51 24.75 13.58
C GLU A 200 -13.24 23.64 14.32
N ALA A 201 -14.22 23.02 13.66
CA ALA A 201 -14.99 21.90 14.20
C ALA A 201 -14.16 20.60 14.35
N SER A 202 -13.15 20.42 13.51
CA SER A 202 -12.31 19.22 13.46
C SER A 202 -11.04 19.31 14.31
N ARG A 203 -10.81 20.44 15.00
CA ARG A 203 -9.57 20.71 15.75
C ARG A 203 -8.32 20.66 14.85
N CYS A 204 -8.39 21.39 13.75
CA CYS A 204 -7.35 21.57 12.74
C CYS A 204 -7.07 20.36 11.84
N ILE A 205 -7.99 19.40 11.76
CA ILE A 205 -7.91 18.29 10.81
C ILE A 205 -8.54 18.69 9.47
N ASN A 206 -7.78 18.61 8.39
CA ASN A 206 -8.26 18.84 7.03
C ASN A 206 -8.57 17.53 6.34
N GLY A 207 -9.49 17.52 5.37
CA GLY A 207 -9.85 16.32 4.62
C GLY A 207 -11.34 16.30 4.31
N ARG A 208 -11.88 15.11 4.05
CA ARG A 208 -13.30 14.93 3.79
C ARG A 208 -13.87 13.78 4.61
N LEU A 209 -15.13 13.90 5.00
CA LEU A 209 -15.90 12.85 5.67
C LEU A 209 -16.93 12.25 4.72
N LEU A 210 -17.08 10.93 4.82
CA LEU A 210 -18.11 10.15 4.16
C LEU A 210 -18.82 9.29 5.19
N LEU A 211 -20.10 8.98 4.93
CA LEU A 211 -20.82 8.02 5.76
C LEU A 211 -20.18 6.63 5.60
N ALA A 212 -19.89 5.99 6.73
CA ALA A 212 -19.34 4.63 6.73
C ALA A 212 -20.36 3.60 6.22
N ALA A 213 -19.84 2.46 5.76
CA ALA A 213 -20.67 1.30 5.44
C ALA A 213 -21.32 0.73 6.71
N GLY A 214 -22.56 0.25 6.59
CA GLY A 214 -23.33 -0.24 7.74
C GLY A 214 -23.83 0.87 8.67
N ASP A 215 -23.95 0.54 9.96
CA ASP A 215 -24.39 1.48 11.00
C ASP A 215 -23.20 2.31 11.52
N PRO A 216 -23.19 3.66 11.36
CA PRO A 216 -22.11 4.52 11.84
C PRO A 216 -22.06 4.64 13.36
N LYS A 217 -23.10 4.22 14.10
CA LYS A 217 -23.13 4.21 15.56
C LYS A 217 -23.91 2.99 16.07
N PRO A 218 -23.33 1.79 15.95
CA PRO A 218 -23.98 0.59 16.45
C PRO A 218 -24.19 0.71 17.97
N PRO A 219 -25.36 0.33 18.51
CA PRO A 219 -25.67 0.49 19.93
C PRO A 219 -24.84 -0.42 20.83
N VAL A 220 -24.40 -1.56 20.28
CA VAL A 220 -23.52 -2.53 20.93
C VAL A 220 -22.35 -2.83 20.01
N VAL A 221 -21.13 -2.68 20.52
CA VAL A 221 -19.91 -3.10 19.82
C VAL A 221 -19.43 -4.38 20.48
N ARG A 222 -19.46 -5.49 19.72
CA ARG A 222 -19.07 -6.79 20.25
C ARG A 222 -17.56 -6.88 20.42
N ALA A 223 -17.12 -7.43 21.54
CA ALA A 223 -15.70 -7.66 21.76
C ALA A 223 -15.17 -8.76 20.82
N PRO A 224 -14.17 -8.48 19.97
CA PRO A 224 -13.63 -9.49 19.07
C PRO A 224 -12.83 -10.53 19.87
N TYR A 225 -12.81 -11.77 19.38
CA TYR A 225 -11.96 -12.86 19.89
C TYR A 225 -12.05 -13.15 21.40
N SER A 226 -13.20 -12.87 22.02
CA SER A 226 -13.39 -13.01 23.49
C SER A 226 -12.40 -12.17 24.31
N LEU A 227 -11.92 -11.04 23.78
CA LEU A 227 -10.95 -10.15 24.43
C LEU A 227 -11.55 -9.31 25.58
N GLY A 228 -12.84 -9.46 25.87
CA GLY A 228 -13.53 -8.76 26.94
C GLY A 228 -15.04 -8.78 26.78
N ASP A 229 -15.73 -7.93 27.55
CA ASP A 229 -17.17 -7.74 27.47
C ASP A 229 -17.57 -6.84 26.30
N ASP A 230 -18.77 -7.07 25.77
CA ASP A 230 -19.36 -6.21 24.75
C ASP A 230 -19.58 -4.78 25.29
N VAL A 231 -19.24 -3.79 24.47
CA VAL A 231 -19.50 -2.38 24.81
C VAL A 231 -20.97 -2.09 24.56
N THR A 232 -21.74 -1.98 25.63
CA THR A 232 -23.14 -1.56 25.60
C THR A 232 -23.25 -0.05 25.80
N GLY A 233 -24.10 0.63 25.01
CA GLY A 233 -24.24 2.10 25.10
C GLY A 233 -23.11 2.86 24.40
N ASN A 234 -22.69 2.38 23.24
CA ASN A 234 -21.62 3.00 22.46
C ASN A 234 -21.90 4.50 22.18
N ALA A 235 -21.03 5.37 22.69
CA ALA A 235 -21.10 6.81 22.49
C ALA A 235 -20.26 7.30 21.30
N VAL A 236 -19.50 6.41 20.65
CA VAL A 236 -18.60 6.73 19.53
C VAL A 236 -19.32 6.49 18.20
N THR A 237 -19.17 7.45 17.30
CA THR A 237 -19.63 7.34 15.91
C THR A 237 -18.43 7.21 14.98
N VAL A 238 -18.61 6.50 13.88
CA VAL A 238 -17.59 6.27 12.84
C VAL A 238 -17.98 6.91 11.52
N ALA A 239 -16.99 7.43 10.81
CA ALA A 239 -17.11 7.89 9.44
C ALA A 239 -15.90 7.42 8.62
N VAL A 240 -16.05 7.37 7.30
CA VAL A 240 -14.91 7.20 6.40
C VAL A 240 -14.22 8.54 6.25
N TYR A 241 -12.90 8.54 6.43
CA TYR A 241 -12.07 9.73 6.30
C TYR A 241 -11.24 9.64 5.03
N ARG A 242 -11.28 10.72 4.24
CA ARG A 242 -10.47 10.87 3.03
C ARG A 242 -9.48 11.99 3.27
N LEU A 243 -8.19 11.66 3.14
CA LEU A 243 -7.11 12.63 3.24
C LEU A 243 -7.32 13.78 2.23
N PRO A 244 -6.87 15.00 2.57
CA PRO A 244 -6.87 16.10 1.62
C PRO A 244 -6.00 15.76 0.40
N GLU A 245 -6.23 16.46 -0.71
CA GLU A 245 -5.40 16.30 -1.90
C GLU A 245 -3.93 16.55 -1.57
N HIS A 246 -3.07 15.64 -2.04
CA HIS A 246 -1.64 15.75 -1.85
C HIS A 246 -1.13 17.03 -2.52
N LYS A 247 -0.48 17.88 -1.74
CA LYS A 247 0.23 19.05 -2.23
C LYS A 247 1.71 18.72 -2.26
N ARG A 248 2.37 19.12 -3.34
CA ARG A 248 3.83 18.99 -3.50
C ARG A 248 4.52 19.51 -2.24
N HIS A 249 5.47 18.74 -1.71
CA HIS A 249 6.20 19.16 -0.54
C HIS A 249 7.19 20.28 -0.89
N GLU A 250 7.19 21.32 -0.08
CA GLU A 250 8.17 22.39 -0.14
C GLU A 250 9.07 22.30 1.09
N CYS A 251 10.35 22.01 0.87
CA CYS A 251 11.36 21.89 1.93
C CYS A 251 11.70 23.25 2.54
N ARG A 252 10.73 23.88 3.23
CA ARG A 252 10.88 25.16 3.93
C ARG A 252 10.07 25.15 5.22
N LEU A 253 10.50 25.99 6.16
CA LEU A 253 9.72 26.25 7.36
C LEU A 253 8.42 26.94 6.99
N MET A 254 7.34 26.56 7.67
CA MET A 254 6.07 27.25 7.53
C MET A 254 6.14 28.64 8.16
N GLU A 255 5.37 29.57 7.62
CA GLU A 255 5.18 30.87 8.25
C GLU A 255 4.66 30.70 9.68
N GLY A 256 5.21 31.48 10.62
CA GLY A 256 4.88 31.36 12.06
C GLY A 256 5.68 30.31 12.83
N THR A 257 6.63 29.61 12.20
CA THR A 257 7.54 28.70 12.93
C THR A 257 8.43 29.48 13.90
N VAL A 258 8.38 29.11 15.19
CA VAL A 258 9.30 29.62 16.22
C VAL A 258 10.42 28.60 16.42
N LEU A 259 11.67 29.02 16.27
CA LEU A 259 12.83 28.16 16.51
C LEU A 259 13.15 28.17 18.00
N GLU A 260 13.16 26.98 18.62
CA GLU A 260 13.76 26.83 19.95
C GLU A 260 15.27 27.00 19.82
N GLY A 261 15.79 28.04 20.47
CA GLY A 261 17.22 28.40 20.47
C GLY A 261 18.05 27.65 21.48
#